data_AF-A0A068NWW5-F1
#
_entry.id   AF-A0A068NWW5-F1
#
_cell.length_a   1.000
_cell.length_b   1.000
_cell.length_c   1.000
_cell.angle_alpha   90.00
_cell.angle_beta   90.00
_cell.angle_gamma   90.00
#
_symmetry.space_group_name_H-M   'P 1'
#
loop_
_entity.id
_entity.type
_entity.pdbx_description
1 polymer ?
#
loop_
_entity_poly.entity_id
_entity_poly.type
_entity_poly.pdbx_seq_one_letter_code
_entity_poly.pdbx_strand_id
1 'polypeptide(L)' 'MREVLSGVQVLPLLPKDYAAALEEAEAKDCRGGTVYDLLHLQAALSWGATKLVTLNPKHFRRLISPGSVEIVEP' A
#
# COMPACT_ATOMS: atom_id res chain seq x y z
N MET A 1 -19.67 5.13 -10.27
CA MET A 1 -18.19 5.06 -10.32
C MET A 1 -17.53 6.42 -10.57
N ARG A 2 -18.03 7.27 -11.49
CA ARG A 2 -17.45 8.62 -11.74
C ARG A 2 -17.49 9.57 -10.52
N GLU A 3 -18.52 9.50 -9.68
CA GLU A 3 -18.66 10.40 -8.52
C GLU A 3 -17.67 10.13 -7.37
N VAL A 4 -17.15 8.91 -7.22
CA VAL A 4 -16.19 8.61 -6.15
C VAL A 4 -14.84 9.29 -6.40
N LEU A 5 -14.53 9.62 -7.67
CA LEU A 5 -13.29 10.26 -8.03
C LEU A 5 -13.30 11.78 -7.80
N SER A 6 -14.48 12.41 -7.63
CA SER A 6 -14.55 13.83 -7.28
C SER A 6 -14.16 14.02 -5.83
N GLY A 7 -12.97 14.57 -5.58
CA GLY A 7 -12.44 14.81 -4.24
C GLY A 7 -11.27 13.91 -3.84
N VAL A 8 -10.79 13.03 -4.74
CA VAL A 8 -9.58 12.24 -4.51
C VAL A 8 -8.51 12.56 -5.55
N GLN A 9 -7.26 12.51 -5.14
CA GLN A 9 -6.12 12.57 -6.05
C GLN A 9 -5.73 11.14 -6.44
N VAL A 10 -5.71 10.85 -7.74
CA VAL A 10 -5.20 9.58 -8.26
C VAL A 10 -3.72 9.73 -8.52
N LEU A 11 -2.92 8.91 -7.85
CA LEU A 11 -1.47 8.92 -7.96
C LEU A 11 -1.01 7.72 -8.81
N PRO A 12 -0.15 7.93 -9.82
CA PRO A 12 0.37 6.82 -10.61
C PRO A 12 1.41 6.03 -9.81
N LEU A 13 1.44 4.73 -10.05
CA LEU A 13 2.57 3.88 -9.68
C LEU A 13 3.68 4.04 -10.73
N LEU A 14 4.92 4.23 -10.28
CA LEU A 14 6.10 4.32 -11.11
C LEU A 14 6.85 2.98 -11.11
N PRO A 15 7.67 2.67 -12.13
CA PRO A 15 8.42 1.42 -12.18
C PRO A 15 9.26 1.12 -10.93
N LYS A 16 9.80 2.17 -10.29
CA LYS A 16 10.54 2.05 -9.02
C LYS A 16 9.69 1.52 -7.86
N ASP A 17 8.39 1.80 -7.85
CA ASP A 17 7.48 1.37 -6.78
C ASP A 17 7.19 -0.12 -6.91
N TYR A 18 7.08 -0.62 -8.15
CA TYR A 18 7.00 -2.06 -8.42
C TYR A 18 8.27 -2.79 -8.02
N ALA A 19 9.44 -2.27 -8.37
CA ALA A 19 10.72 -2.86 -7.99
C ALA A 19 10.86 -2.96 -6.46
N ALA A 20 10.59 -1.86 -5.74
CA ALA A 20 10.64 -1.84 -4.28
C ALA A 20 9.66 -2.84 -3.64
N ALA A 21 8.43 -2.95 -4.16
CA ALA A 21 7.45 -3.91 -3.65
C ALA A 21 7.88 -5.37 -3.87
N LEU A 22 8.54 -5.67 -4.99
CA LEU A 22 9.05 -7.01 -5.29
C LEU A 22 10.27 -7.37 -4.44
N GLU A 23 11.20 -6.43 -4.26
CA GLU A 23 12.35 -6.60 -3.37
C GLU A 23 11.91 -6.85 -1.92
N GLU A 24 10.91 -6.10 -1.43
CA GLU A 24 10.37 -6.32 -0.11
C GLU A 24 9.60 -7.65 -0.01
N ALA A 25 8.87 -8.03 -1.07
CA ALA A 25 8.17 -9.30 -1.11
C ALA A 25 9.17 -10.48 -1.02
N GLU A 26 10.28 -10.41 -1.75
CA GLU A 26 11.36 -11.40 -1.68
C GLU A 26 11.96 -11.44 -0.27
N ALA A 27 12.32 -10.29 0.30
CA ALA A 27 12.90 -10.21 1.64
C ALA A 27 11.99 -10.78 2.75
N LYS A 28 10.67 -10.75 2.54
CA LYS A 28 9.65 -11.25 3.48
C LYS A 28 9.08 -12.62 3.10
N ASP A 29 9.64 -13.32 2.09
CA ASP A 29 9.12 -14.56 1.49
C ASP A 29 7.60 -14.50 1.21
N CYS A 30 7.13 -13.33 0.79
CA CYS A 30 5.74 -13.06 0.47
C CYS A 30 5.45 -13.44 -0.98
N ARG A 31 4.31 -14.11 -1.23
CA ARG A 31 3.90 -14.56 -2.57
C ARG A 31 2.43 -14.27 -2.83
N GLY A 32 2.05 -14.30 -4.11
CA GLY A 32 0.67 -14.15 -4.55
C GLY A 32 0.08 -12.78 -4.21
N GLY A 33 -1.14 -12.77 -3.65
CA GLY A 33 -1.87 -11.54 -3.33
C GLY A 33 -1.14 -10.57 -2.40
N THR A 34 -0.25 -11.08 -1.55
CA THR A 34 0.54 -10.26 -0.62
C THR A 34 1.48 -9.29 -1.34
N VAL A 35 1.92 -9.61 -2.57
CA VAL A 35 2.73 -8.71 -3.40
C VAL A 35 1.95 -7.45 -3.76
N TYR A 36 0.65 -7.58 -4.03
CA TYR A 36 -0.20 -6.42 -4.31
C TYR A 36 -0.44 -5.59 -3.04
N ASP A 37 -0.62 -6.22 -1.87
CA ASP A 37 -0.72 -5.49 -0.60
C ASP A 37 0.55 -4.66 -0.33
N LEU A 38 1.73 -5.23 -0.61
CA LEU A 38 3.02 -4.52 -0.53
C LEU A 38 3.11 -3.37 -1.54
N LEU A 39 2.61 -3.54 -2.77
CA LEU A 39 2.60 -2.48 -3.76
C LEU A 39 1.73 -1.28 -3.33
N HIS A 40 0.54 -1.54 -2.76
CA HIS A 40 -0.31 -0.49 -2.21
C HIS A 40 0.36 0.22 -1.03
N LEU A 41 1.05 -0.53 -0.17
CA LEU A 41 1.80 0.03 0.94
C LEU A 41 2.96 0.92 0.47
N GLN A 42 3.77 0.44 -0.49
CA GLN A 42 4.87 1.20 -1.07
C GLN A 42 4.38 2.48 -1.75
N ALA A 43 3.25 2.41 -2.47
CA ALA A 43 2.61 3.59 -3.02
C ALA A 43 2.27 4.61 -1.91
N ALA A 44 1.58 4.16 -0.86
CA ALA A 44 1.20 5.02 0.26
C ALA A 44 2.42 5.70 0.90
N LEU A 45 3.48 4.94 1.18
CA LEU A 45 4.71 5.46 1.79
C LEU A 45 5.46 6.42 0.86
N SER A 46 5.61 6.08 -0.42
CA SER A 46 6.33 6.90 -1.41
C SER A 46 5.71 8.29 -1.61
N TRP A 47 4.40 8.38 -1.44
CA TRP A 47 3.63 9.63 -1.54
C TRP A 47 3.41 10.32 -0.20
N GLY A 48 4.01 9.82 0.89
CA GLY A 48 3.94 10.44 2.22
C GLY A 48 2.58 10.33 2.88
N ALA A 49 1.79 9.31 2.55
CA ALA A 49 0.51 9.08 3.20
C ALA A 49 0.70 8.75 4.68
N THR A 50 -0.11 9.38 5.54
CA THR A 50 -0.13 9.12 6.98
C THR A 50 -1.11 8.02 7.37
N LYS A 51 -2.10 7.75 6.50
CA LYS A 51 -3.16 6.77 6.71
C LYS A 51 -3.37 5.90 5.47
N LEU A 52 -3.59 4.60 5.66
CA LEU A 52 -4.03 3.66 4.65
C LEU A 52 -5.41 3.13 5.05
N VAL A 53 -6.44 3.57 4.31
CA VAL A 53 -7.83 3.16 4.55
C VAL A 53 -8.11 1.88 3.77
N THR A 54 -8.59 0.83 4.44
CA THR A 54 -8.81 -0.49 3.83
C THR A 54 -9.87 -1.32 4.55
N LEU A 55 -10.57 -2.16 3.80
CA LEU A 55 -11.47 -3.19 4.34
C LEU A 55 -10.71 -4.46 4.80
N ASN A 56 -9.40 -4.57 4.50
CA ASN A 56 -8.58 -5.74 4.83
C ASN A 56 -7.42 -5.38 5.78
N PRO A 57 -7.68 -4.75 6.93
CA PRO A 57 -6.63 -4.17 7.76
C PRO A 57 -5.61 -5.21 8.28
N LYS A 58 -6.04 -6.46 8.48
CA LYS A 58 -5.16 -7.57 8.91
C LYS A 58 -4.06 -7.86 7.89
N HIS A 59 -4.34 -7.69 6.59
CA HIS A 59 -3.36 -7.94 5.54
C HIS A 59 -2.22 -6.92 5.55
N PHE A 60 -2.52 -5.66 5.90
CA PHE A 60 -1.55 -4.57 5.94
C PHE A 60 -0.82 -4.46 7.27
N ARG A 61 -1.51 -4.70 8.40
CA ARG A 61 -0.90 -4.62 9.75
C ARG A 61 0.32 -5.54 9.92
N ARG A 62 0.35 -6.70 9.24
CA ARG A 62 1.49 -7.62 9.26
C ARG A 62 2.67 -7.19 8.36
N LEU A 63 2.46 -6.23 7.46
CA LEU A 63 3.45 -5.79 6.48
C LEU A 63 4.15 -4.49 6.90
N ILE A 64 3.47 -3.63 7.66
CA ILE A 64 3.98 -2.32 8.06
C ILE A 64 4.96 -2.40 9.24
N SER A 65 5.97 -1.53 9.23
CA SER A 65 6.76 -1.23 10.41
C SER A 65 5.98 -0.30 11.35
N PRO A 66 6.10 -0.44 12.69
CA PRO A 66 5.47 0.48 13.63
C PRO A 66 5.80 1.95 13.31
N GLY A 67 4.76 2.80 13.24
CA GLY A 67 4.91 4.23 12.98
C GLY A 67 5.08 4.66 11.52
N SER A 68 5.08 3.73 10.56
CA SER A 68 5.24 4.04 9.12
C SER A 68 3.99 4.66 8.49
N VAL A 69 2.82 4.02 8.69
CA VAL A 69 1.51 4.49 8.23
C VAL A 69 0.44 3.93 9.17
N GLU A 70 -0.61 4.70 9.45
CA GLU A 70 -1.74 4.23 10.26
C GLU A 70 -2.72 3.44 9.39
N ILE A 71 -3.04 2.20 9.77
CA ILE A 71 -4.05 1.39 9.06
C ILE A 71 -5.43 1.69 9.64
N VAL A 72 -6.33 2.21 8.81
CA VAL A 72 -7.66 2.68 9.19
C VAL A 72 -8.72 1.85 8.46
N GLU A 73 -9.78 1.47 9.17
CA GLU A 73 -10.98 0.86 8.60
C GLU A 73 -11.97 1.99 8.27
N PRO A 74 -12.67 1.97 7.12
CA PRO A 74 -13.61 3.00 6.71
C PRO A 74 -14.87 3.08 7.60
#